data_AF-A0A3C1H296-F1
#
_entry.id   AF-A0A3C1H296-F1
#
_cell.length_a   1.000
_cell.length_b   1.000
_cell.length_c   1.000
_cell.angle_alpha   90.00
_cell.angle_beta   90.00
_cell.angle_gamma   90.00
#
_symmetry.space_group_name_H-M   'P 1'
#
loop_
_entity.id
_entity.type
_entity.pdbx_description
1 polymer ?
#
loop_
_entity_poly.entity_id
_entity_poly.type
_entity_poly.pdbx_seq_one_letter_code
_entity_poly.pdbx_strand_id
1 'polypeptide(L)'
;MATQKKKKNSPLPLATVAVFGAAALVTLIVYDHTPRTESMTVGENSAAVSELPAQTTVTTEGTAMLTTDTTTVLTTTVTEATQPLPPGSVTGISLTFYSCALKVGGNRVMPIVTMTPETAPDKSEKWESSDPAVATVDGIGWITPVGAGKCTVKVTSVNNPAVSAEVVVSVTDPNAPAAASTVPIGGTAPAVTAAPAAETAAPADGTASAEGGAPAAPAANTTVNGRLEVKDGITYIDGIMIVNKTYSLPASYDPGALTPDADQAFAMLQKAAKLDGLTMNCVSGYRSYQAQDTLYHNYVARDGQAAADRFSARPGHSEHQTGLCLDVNYAGDAFHDTPEAKWLEENSWKYGFIIRYPKGKEDITGFKYESWHIRYVGTDYAKLIHDSGLCLEEYFGIDSKYAE
;
A
#
# COMPACT_ATOMS: atom_id res chain seq x y z
N MET A 1 -67.67 58.61 -11.00
CA MET A 1 -66.22 58.47 -10.67
C MET A 1 -66.07 57.31 -9.69
N ALA A 2 -65.07 56.45 -9.85
CA ALA A 2 -64.85 55.29 -8.99
C ALA A 2 -63.52 55.43 -8.24
N THR A 3 -63.53 55.25 -6.92
CA THR A 3 -62.36 55.47 -6.06
C THR A 3 -61.77 54.13 -5.63
N GLN A 4 -60.71 53.67 -6.30
CA GLN A 4 -60.01 52.46 -5.87
C GLN A 4 -59.32 52.68 -4.51
N LYS A 5 -59.62 51.83 -3.52
CA LYS A 5 -58.81 51.70 -2.31
C LYS A 5 -57.55 50.90 -2.64
N LYS A 6 -56.37 51.51 -2.51
CA LYS A 6 -55.10 50.75 -2.51
C LYS A 6 -55.12 49.73 -1.37
N LYS A 7 -55.03 48.44 -1.68
CA LYS A 7 -54.61 47.43 -0.67
C LYS A 7 -53.14 47.71 -0.31
N LYS A 8 -52.79 47.57 0.97
CA LYS A 8 -51.38 47.42 1.37
C LYS A 8 -50.93 46.01 0.98
N ASN A 9 -49.82 45.89 0.28
CA ASN A 9 -49.07 44.64 0.30
C ASN A 9 -48.27 44.61 1.61
N SER A 10 -48.70 43.77 2.55
CA SER A 10 -47.82 43.31 3.63
C SER A 10 -46.95 42.17 3.08
N PRO A 11 -45.68 42.04 3.49
CA PRO A 11 -44.94 40.81 3.23
C PRO A 11 -45.64 39.62 3.92
N LEU A 12 -45.68 38.48 3.24
CA LEU A 12 -46.11 37.22 3.82
C LEU A 12 -45.00 36.65 4.73
N PRO A 13 -45.33 35.83 5.74
CA PRO A 13 -44.32 35.28 6.65
C PRO A 13 -43.36 34.32 5.93
N LEU A 14 -42.11 34.26 6.40
CA LEU A 14 -41.16 33.22 5.99
C LEU A 14 -41.71 31.84 6.36
N ALA A 15 -41.54 30.87 5.47
CA ALA A 15 -41.71 29.45 5.81
C ALA A 15 -40.51 28.98 6.64
N THR A 16 -40.75 28.59 7.89
CA THR A 16 -39.70 28.05 8.77
C THR A 16 -39.63 26.53 8.61
N VAL A 17 -38.53 26.03 8.05
CA VAL A 17 -38.24 24.59 8.00
C VAL A 17 -37.42 24.21 9.24
N ALA A 18 -37.92 23.23 10.00
CA ALA A 18 -37.17 22.61 11.09
C ALA A 18 -36.67 21.22 10.66
N VAL A 19 -35.40 20.93 10.91
CA VAL A 19 -34.76 19.64 10.55
C VAL A 19 -34.34 18.93 11.84
N PHE A 20 -34.72 17.66 11.98
CA PHE A 20 -34.34 16.80 13.09
C PHE A 20 -33.90 15.42 12.58
N GLY A 21 -32.67 15.01 12.88
CA GLY A 21 -32.16 13.67 12.59
C GLY A 21 -31.73 13.45 11.12
N ALA A 22 -31.23 12.23 10.85
CA ALA A 22 -30.51 11.88 9.63
C ALA A 22 -31.40 11.64 8.37
N ALA A 23 -32.63 12.16 8.36
CA ALA A 23 -33.52 12.09 7.20
C ALA A 23 -34.36 13.39 7.12
N ALA A 24 -34.06 14.24 6.14
CA ALA A 24 -34.72 15.54 5.99
C ALA A 24 -36.03 15.43 5.20
N LEU A 25 -37.15 15.24 5.89
CA LEU A 25 -38.48 15.13 5.27
C LEU A 25 -39.09 16.53 5.05
N VAL A 26 -38.82 17.11 3.87
CA VAL A 26 -39.21 18.49 3.52
C VAL A 26 -40.74 18.59 3.33
N THR A 27 -41.44 19.00 4.40
CA THR A 27 -42.90 19.15 4.41
C THR A 27 -43.31 20.58 4.05
N LEU A 28 -43.82 20.80 2.83
CA LEU A 28 -44.28 22.11 2.37
C LEU A 28 -45.76 22.35 2.72
N ILE A 29 -46.04 23.04 3.83
CA ILE A 29 -47.42 23.37 4.24
C ILE A 29 -47.86 24.68 3.57
N VAL A 30 -48.71 24.58 2.54
CA VAL A 30 -49.32 25.75 1.87
C VAL A 30 -50.69 26.05 2.49
N TYR A 31 -50.79 27.17 3.19
CA TYR A 31 -52.07 27.67 3.70
C TYR A 31 -52.77 28.56 2.66
N ASP A 32 -53.81 28.04 1.99
CA ASP A 32 -54.80 28.88 1.32
C ASP A 32 -55.76 29.45 2.39
N HIS A 33 -55.98 30.77 2.36
CA HIS A 33 -56.92 31.49 3.21
C HIS A 33 -57.98 32.23 2.38
N THR A 34 -58.44 31.61 1.29
CA THR A 34 -59.68 31.94 0.62
C THR A 34 -60.85 31.11 1.17
N PRO A 35 -61.95 31.74 1.63
CA PRO A 35 -63.08 31.01 2.19
C PRO A 35 -63.93 30.40 1.06
N ARG A 36 -63.63 29.14 0.69
CA ARG A 36 -64.48 28.31 -0.16
C ARG A 36 -64.99 27.10 0.63
N THR A 37 -66.29 26.86 0.55
CA THR A 37 -66.98 25.75 1.24
C THR A 37 -66.97 24.49 0.38
N GLU A 38 -65.79 23.92 0.15
CA GLU A 38 -65.60 22.63 -0.51
C GLU A 38 -64.37 21.93 0.09
N SER A 39 -64.43 20.60 0.24
CA SER A 39 -63.42 19.82 0.96
C SER A 39 -62.18 19.57 0.11
N MET A 40 -61.06 20.24 0.43
CA MET A 40 -59.76 19.90 -0.15
C MET A 40 -59.21 18.59 0.43
N THR A 41 -58.86 17.66 -0.45
CA THR A 41 -57.91 16.57 -0.14
C THR A 41 -56.49 17.13 -0.09
N VAL A 42 -55.73 16.72 0.94
CA VAL A 42 -54.29 17.03 1.02
C VAL A 42 -53.55 16.15 0.01
N GLY A 43 -52.78 16.76 -0.90
CA GLY A 43 -51.88 16.06 -1.80
C GLY A 43 -50.49 15.94 -1.17
N GLU A 44 -50.17 14.77 -0.59
CA GLU A 44 -48.83 14.48 -0.11
C GLU A 44 -47.89 14.23 -1.29
N ASN A 45 -46.96 15.16 -1.55
CA ASN A 45 -45.95 15.01 -2.58
C ASN A 45 -44.58 14.73 -1.92
N SER A 46 -44.37 13.46 -1.56
CA SER A 46 -43.11 13.00 -0.94
C SER A 46 -42.03 12.81 -2.00
N ALA A 47 -40.91 13.52 -1.86
CA ALA A 47 -39.69 13.29 -2.62
C ALA A 47 -38.60 12.77 -1.68
N ALA A 48 -38.25 11.49 -1.80
CA ALA A 48 -37.20 10.88 -1.00
C ALA A 48 -35.82 11.32 -1.51
N VAL A 49 -35.12 12.15 -0.74
CA VAL A 49 -33.71 12.48 -0.96
C VAL A 49 -32.87 11.53 -0.10
N SER A 50 -32.10 10.66 -0.75
CA SER A 50 -31.20 9.71 -0.08
C SER A 50 -29.97 10.44 0.48
N GLU A 51 -29.78 10.35 1.80
CA GLU A 51 -28.57 10.69 2.56
C GLU A 51 -27.94 12.07 2.28
N LEU A 52 -28.30 13.04 3.12
CA LEU A 52 -27.58 14.32 3.22
C LEU A 52 -26.48 14.25 4.29
N PRO A 53 -25.30 14.86 4.07
CA PRO A 53 -24.24 14.91 5.07
C PRO A 53 -24.66 15.73 6.31
N ALA A 54 -24.03 15.43 7.44
CA ALA A 54 -24.53 15.67 8.80
C ALA A 54 -24.82 17.13 9.21
N GLN A 55 -24.46 18.13 8.40
CA GLN A 55 -24.85 19.53 8.60
C GLN A 55 -25.20 20.18 7.24
N THR A 56 -26.49 20.22 6.91
CA THR A 56 -27.01 20.89 5.71
C THR A 56 -27.87 22.10 6.11
N THR A 57 -27.41 23.32 5.84
CA THR A 57 -28.21 24.55 5.99
C THR A 57 -28.93 24.89 4.69
N VAL A 58 -30.26 24.78 4.68
CA VAL A 58 -31.09 25.10 3.50
C VAL A 58 -31.58 26.54 3.58
N THR A 59 -31.04 27.41 2.73
CA THR A 59 -31.54 28.79 2.55
C THR A 59 -32.44 28.84 1.33
N THR A 60 -33.65 29.40 1.46
CA THR A 60 -34.61 29.51 0.33
C THR A 60 -34.91 30.98 0.06
N GLU A 61 -34.50 31.48 -1.10
CA GLU A 61 -34.95 32.78 -1.63
C GLU A 61 -35.91 32.57 -2.80
N GLY A 62 -37.05 33.27 -2.78
CA GLY A 62 -38.06 33.16 -3.83
C GLY A 62 -39.14 34.23 -3.71
N THR A 63 -39.17 35.17 -4.66
CA THR A 63 -40.17 36.24 -4.73
C THR A 63 -41.40 35.80 -5.52
N ALA A 64 -42.45 35.38 -4.81
CA ALA A 64 -43.72 34.98 -5.43
C ALA A 64 -44.49 36.19 -6.01
N MET A 65 -44.82 36.13 -7.30
CA MET A 65 -45.76 37.03 -7.97
C MET A 65 -47.03 36.24 -8.31
N LEU A 66 -48.14 36.47 -7.59
CA LEU A 66 -49.41 35.80 -7.88
C LEU A 66 -50.11 36.44 -9.09
N THR A 67 -50.14 35.69 -10.19
CA THR A 67 -51.19 35.76 -11.21
C THR A 67 -51.78 34.36 -11.39
N THR A 68 -53.07 34.27 -11.71
CA THR A 68 -53.78 33.00 -11.87
C THR A 68 -53.26 32.18 -13.06
N ASP A 69 -53.36 30.85 -12.94
CA ASP A 69 -53.08 29.84 -13.96
C ASP A 69 -51.61 29.65 -14.38
N THR A 70 -50.68 29.55 -13.40
CA THR A 70 -49.33 29.01 -13.63
C THR A 70 -48.93 27.99 -12.55
N THR A 71 -48.49 26.80 -12.96
CA THR A 71 -47.86 25.80 -12.08
C THR A 71 -46.49 26.32 -11.62
N THR A 72 -46.36 26.65 -10.33
CA THR A 72 -45.11 27.16 -9.76
C THR A 72 -44.12 26.04 -9.51
N VAL A 73 -43.13 25.89 -10.40
CA VAL A 73 -41.99 24.98 -10.20
C VAL A 73 -40.94 25.68 -9.33
N LEU A 74 -40.81 25.26 -8.08
CA LEU A 74 -39.77 25.72 -7.17
C LEU A 74 -38.49 24.90 -7.38
N THR A 75 -37.50 25.46 -8.07
CA THR A 75 -36.15 24.89 -8.19
C THR A 75 -35.33 25.21 -6.94
N THR A 76 -35.26 24.29 -5.99
CA THR A 76 -34.36 24.40 -4.83
C THR A 76 -32.92 24.08 -5.23
N THR A 77 -32.06 25.09 -5.34
CA THR A 77 -30.61 24.90 -5.48
C THR A 77 -29.99 24.64 -4.12
N VAL A 78 -29.58 23.40 -3.86
CA VAL A 78 -28.76 23.07 -2.68
C VAL A 78 -27.31 23.40 -2.99
N THR A 79 -26.81 24.50 -2.42
CA THR A 79 -25.39 24.88 -2.53
C THR A 79 -24.63 24.29 -1.34
N GLU A 80 -23.63 23.45 -1.62
CA GLU A 80 -22.78 22.87 -0.57
C GLU A 80 -21.93 23.97 0.10
N ALA A 81 -22.13 24.15 1.42
CA ALA A 81 -21.41 25.13 2.21
C ALA A 81 -20.03 24.57 2.61
N THR A 82 -19.00 24.86 1.81
CA THR A 82 -17.62 24.44 2.11
C THR A 82 -17.16 25.01 3.45
N GLN A 83 -16.89 24.14 4.42
CA GLN A 83 -16.32 24.53 5.72
C GLN A 83 -14.95 25.19 5.51
N PRO A 84 -14.57 26.21 6.31
CA PRO A 84 -13.22 26.77 6.26
C PRO A 84 -12.18 25.67 6.57
N LEU A 85 -11.22 25.49 5.65
CA LEU A 85 -10.14 24.51 5.84
C LEU A 85 -9.33 24.81 7.11
N PRO A 86 -8.95 23.79 7.90
CA PRO A 86 -8.08 23.96 9.05
C PRO A 86 -6.79 24.76 8.74
N PRO A 87 -6.30 25.60 9.69
CA PRO A 87 -5.03 26.29 9.51
C PRO A 87 -3.87 25.32 9.26
N GLY A 88 -3.15 25.50 8.15
CA GLY A 88 -2.06 24.61 7.74
C GLY A 88 -2.52 23.37 6.96
N SER A 89 -3.79 23.25 6.56
CA SER A 89 -4.26 22.15 5.73
C SER A 89 -3.47 21.96 4.44
N VAL A 90 -3.46 20.71 3.96
CA VAL A 90 -2.92 20.35 2.65
C VAL A 90 -3.64 21.13 1.55
N THR A 91 -2.89 21.78 0.67
CA THR A 91 -3.35 22.60 -0.46
C THR A 91 -2.90 22.05 -1.82
N GLY A 92 -1.93 21.12 -1.84
CA GLY A 92 -1.52 20.41 -3.05
C GLY A 92 -0.92 19.04 -2.76
N ILE A 93 -1.02 18.14 -3.75
CA ILE A 93 -0.30 16.86 -3.81
C ILE A 93 0.50 16.84 -5.12
N SER A 94 1.74 16.41 -5.04
CA SER A 94 2.56 16.03 -6.21
C SER A 94 3.02 14.58 -6.09
N LEU A 95 3.15 13.91 -7.23
CA LEU A 95 3.61 12.52 -7.35
C LEU A 95 4.93 12.45 -8.12
N THR A 96 5.81 11.50 -7.77
CA THR A 96 7.04 11.25 -8.55
C THR A 96 6.79 10.68 -9.95
N PHE A 97 5.61 10.12 -10.21
CA PHE A 97 5.11 9.80 -11.55
C PHE A 97 3.57 9.82 -11.58
N TYR A 98 3.00 10.14 -12.75
CA TYR A 98 1.55 10.22 -12.99
C TYR A 98 1.06 9.12 -13.97
N SER A 99 1.94 8.23 -14.41
CA SER A 99 1.59 7.02 -15.15
C SER A 99 2.64 5.93 -14.99
N CYS A 100 2.21 4.68 -15.14
CA CYS A 100 3.11 3.52 -15.15
C CYS A 100 2.61 2.42 -16.11
N ALA A 101 3.56 1.67 -16.66
CA ALA A 101 3.30 0.50 -17.50
C ALA A 101 3.82 -0.75 -16.79
N LEU A 102 2.93 -1.69 -16.48
CA LEU A 102 3.20 -2.88 -15.67
C LEU A 102 2.90 -4.16 -16.44
N LYS A 103 3.31 -5.30 -15.87
CA LYS A 103 2.98 -6.64 -16.37
C LYS A 103 2.18 -7.41 -15.32
N VAL A 104 1.23 -8.24 -15.74
CA VAL A 104 0.55 -9.19 -14.85
C VAL A 104 1.60 -10.09 -14.18
N GLY A 105 1.54 -10.20 -12.85
CA GLY A 105 2.54 -10.93 -12.05
C GLY A 105 3.94 -10.29 -12.00
N GLY A 106 4.10 -9.07 -12.53
CA GLY A 106 5.33 -8.28 -12.40
C GLY A 106 5.34 -7.40 -11.15
N ASN A 107 6.46 -6.72 -10.92
CA ASN A 107 6.71 -5.90 -9.74
C ASN A 107 5.62 -4.83 -9.51
N ARG A 108 5.22 -4.66 -8.23
CA ARG A 108 4.44 -3.52 -7.76
C ARG A 108 5.25 -2.21 -7.85
N VAL A 109 4.60 -1.05 -7.94
CA VAL A 109 5.26 0.27 -7.97
C VAL A 109 4.51 1.27 -7.08
N MET A 110 5.21 2.25 -6.52
CA MET A 110 4.61 3.28 -5.65
C MET A 110 5.04 4.69 -6.12
N PRO A 111 4.10 5.59 -6.48
CA PRO A 111 4.41 7.00 -6.59
C PRO A 111 4.71 7.54 -5.18
N ILE A 112 5.79 8.28 -5.00
CA ILE A 112 6.04 8.97 -3.72
C ILE A 112 5.21 10.25 -3.73
N VAL A 113 4.43 10.43 -2.66
CA VAL A 113 3.56 11.58 -2.44
C VAL A 113 4.34 12.70 -1.78
N THR A 114 4.18 13.92 -2.29
CA THR A 114 4.63 15.15 -1.61
C THR A 114 3.42 16.06 -1.42
N MET A 115 3.02 16.27 -0.16
CA MET A 115 1.94 17.18 0.20
C MET A 115 2.49 18.58 0.51
N THR A 116 1.81 19.62 0.04
CA THR A 116 2.12 21.02 0.35
C THR A 116 1.00 21.66 1.19
N PRO A 117 1.31 22.51 2.19
CA PRO A 117 2.65 22.82 2.70
C PRO A 117 3.29 21.61 3.39
N GLU A 118 4.61 21.53 3.35
CA GLU A 118 5.37 20.44 3.98
C GLU A 118 5.12 20.38 5.50
N THR A 119 4.86 21.54 6.10
CA THR A 119 4.48 21.74 7.51
C THR A 119 3.01 21.43 7.83
N ALA A 120 2.25 20.83 6.91
CA ALA A 120 0.88 20.39 7.18
C ALA A 120 0.86 19.40 8.37
N PRO A 121 -0.03 19.59 9.37
CA PRO A 121 -0.01 18.82 10.61
C PRO A 121 -0.53 17.39 10.44
N ASP A 122 -1.25 17.14 9.35
CA ASP A 122 -1.72 15.82 8.93
C ASP A 122 -1.46 15.70 7.41
N LYS A 123 -0.68 14.69 7.05
CA LYS A 123 -0.31 14.33 5.68
C LYS A 123 -0.77 12.91 5.33
N SER A 124 -1.81 12.41 6.02
CA SER A 124 -2.33 11.06 5.81
C SER A 124 -2.98 10.91 4.43
N GLU A 125 -2.70 9.77 3.80
CA GLU A 125 -3.10 9.44 2.44
C GLU A 125 -4.31 8.50 2.45
N LYS A 126 -5.31 8.77 1.58
CA LYS A 126 -6.34 7.80 1.21
C LYS A 126 -6.10 7.37 -0.23
N TRP A 127 -5.79 6.09 -0.43
CA TRP A 127 -5.59 5.47 -1.74
C TRP A 127 -6.83 4.70 -2.22
N GLU A 128 -7.10 4.73 -3.52
CA GLU A 128 -8.22 4.04 -4.16
C GLU A 128 -7.87 3.67 -5.62
N SER A 129 -8.29 2.49 -6.10
CA SER A 129 -8.14 2.09 -7.50
C SER A 129 -9.50 2.05 -8.19
N SER A 130 -9.59 2.64 -9.39
CA SER A 130 -10.82 2.64 -10.20
C SER A 130 -11.17 1.26 -10.75
N ASP A 131 -10.21 0.33 -10.79
CA ASP A 131 -10.43 -1.08 -11.15
C ASP A 131 -9.40 -1.99 -10.45
N PRO A 132 -9.75 -2.56 -9.28
CA PRO A 132 -8.93 -3.53 -8.56
C PRO A 132 -8.64 -4.84 -9.31
N ALA A 133 -9.40 -5.18 -10.37
CA ALA A 133 -9.12 -6.36 -11.19
C ALA A 133 -7.99 -6.10 -12.22
N VAL A 134 -7.73 -4.83 -12.56
CA VAL A 134 -6.56 -4.42 -13.34
C VAL A 134 -5.36 -4.20 -12.41
N ALA A 135 -5.50 -3.37 -11.39
CA ALA A 135 -4.46 -3.16 -10.37
C ALA A 135 -5.04 -2.74 -9.02
N THR A 136 -4.55 -3.33 -7.94
CA THR A 136 -4.83 -2.90 -6.56
C THR A 136 -3.85 -1.83 -6.11
N VAL A 137 -4.20 -1.10 -5.05
CA VAL A 137 -3.31 -0.20 -4.31
C VAL A 137 -3.46 -0.48 -2.82
N ASP A 138 -2.36 -0.49 -2.06
CA ASP A 138 -2.39 -0.62 -0.60
C ASP A 138 -2.57 0.75 0.10
N GLY A 139 -2.69 0.74 1.44
CA GLY A 139 -2.92 1.94 2.23
C GLY A 139 -1.78 2.98 2.25
N ILE A 140 -0.66 2.69 1.58
CA ILE A 140 0.52 3.57 1.49
C ILE A 140 0.98 3.81 0.04
N GLY A 141 0.21 3.34 -0.96
CA GLY A 141 0.39 3.71 -2.37
C GLY A 141 1.04 2.66 -3.28
N TRP A 142 1.28 1.42 -2.83
CA TRP A 142 1.84 0.39 -3.71
C TRP A 142 0.80 -0.18 -4.69
N ILE A 143 0.90 0.26 -5.94
CA ILE A 143 0.17 -0.23 -7.09
C ILE A 143 0.68 -1.62 -7.47
N THR A 144 -0.14 -2.66 -7.28
CA THR A 144 0.17 -4.05 -7.65
C THR A 144 -0.61 -4.46 -8.91
N PRO A 145 0.05 -4.96 -9.97
CA PRO A 145 -0.65 -5.36 -11.20
C PRO A 145 -1.34 -6.71 -11.05
N VAL A 146 -2.66 -6.74 -11.28
CA VAL A 146 -3.53 -7.92 -11.09
C VAL A 146 -3.94 -8.54 -12.42
N GLY A 147 -4.37 -7.74 -13.39
CA GLY A 147 -4.93 -8.21 -14.66
C GLY A 147 -4.70 -7.22 -15.80
N ALA A 148 -4.71 -7.71 -17.05
CA ALA A 148 -4.44 -6.86 -18.21
C ALA A 148 -5.57 -5.85 -18.45
N GLY A 149 -5.21 -4.57 -18.63
CA GLY A 149 -6.16 -3.48 -18.81
C GLY A 149 -5.57 -2.11 -18.51
N LYS A 150 -6.45 -1.15 -18.22
CA LYS A 150 -6.07 0.19 -17.76
C LYS A 150 -6.99 0.64 -16.64
N CYS A 151 -6.42 1.22 -15.59
CA CYS A 151 -7.16 1.85 -14.50
C CYS A 151 -6.48 3.15 -14.07
N THR A 152 -7.15 3.91 -13.22
CA THR A 152 -6.56 5.03 -12.50
C THR A 152 -6.44 4.67 -11.03
N VAL A 153 -5.27 4.91 -10.44
CA VAL A 153 -5.09 4.87 -8.99
C VAL A 153 -5.02 6.30 -8.46
N LYS A 154 -5.82 6.61 -7.45
CA LYS A 154 -6.01 7.95 -6.89
C LYS A 154 -5.50 8.01 -5.46
N VAL A 155 -4.74 9.06 -5.12
CA VAL A 155 -4.53 9.49 -3.73
C VAL A 155 -5.33 10.74 -3.45
N THR A 156 -5.92 10.79 -2.27
CA THR A 156 -6.64 11.95 -1.73
C THR A 156 -6.08 12.27 -0.35
N SER A 157 -5.91 13.54 -0.01
CA SER A 157 -5.51 13.92 1.36
C SER A 157 -6.67 13.66 2.33
N VAL A 158 -6.42 12.95 3.43
CA VAL A 158 -7.41 12.77 4.50
C VAL A 158 -7.74 14.13 5.15
N ASN A 159 -6.74 15.00 5.29
CA ASN A 159 -6.89 16.33 5.87
C ASN A 159 -7.71 17.29 5.00
N ASN A 160 -7.57 17.18 3.68
CA ASN A 160 -8.32 17.99 2.72
C ASN A 160 -8.79 17.14 1.53
N PRO A 161 -9.99 16.55 1.59
CA PRO A 161 -10.52 15.68 0.54
C PRO A 161 -10.71 16.34 -0.84
N ALA A 162 -10.65 17.68 -0.94
CA ALA A 162 -10.66 18.38 -2.22
C ALA A 162 -9.31 18.33 -2.96
N VAL A 163 -8.22 17.91 -2.29
CA VAL A 163 -6.88 17.76 -2.88
C VAL A 163 -6.61 16.29 -3.14
N SER A 164 -6.44 15.95 -4.42
CA SER A 164 -6.13 14.60 -4.89
C SER A 164 -5.19 14.61 -6.10
N ALA A 165 -4.48 13.51 -6.32
CA ALA A 165 -3.66 13.26 -7.51
C ALA A 165 -3.88 11.82 -8.00
N GLU A 166 -3.59 11.58 -9.29
CA GLU A 166 -3.97 10.35 -9.99
C GLU A 166 -2.82 9.80 -10.84
N VAL A 167 -2.67 8.47 -10.83
CA VAL A 167 -1.72 7.71 -11.66
C VAL A 167 -2.49 6.86 -12.66
N VAL A 168 -2.20 7.05 -13.96
CA VAL A 168 -2.73 6.20 -15.03
C VAL A 168 -1.92 4.91 -15.12
N VAL A 169 -2.52 3.79 -14.73
CA VAL A 169 -1.90 2.47 -14.76
C VAL A 169 -2.29 1.76 -16.05
N SER A 170 -1.31 1.20 -16.76
CA SER A 170 -1.55 0.30 -17.90
C SER A 170 -0.88 -1.04 -17.63
N VAL A 171 -1.66 -2.11 -17.48
CA VAL A 171 -1.16 -3.46 -17.20
C VAL A 171 -1.26 -4.31 -18.46
N THR A 172 -0.18 -5.01 -18.79
CA THR A 172 -0.09 -5.93 -19.93
C THR A 172 0.10 -7.36 -19.47
N ASP A 173 -0.58 -8.32 -20.08
CA ASP A 173 -0.26 -9.74 -19.88
C ASP A 173 0.69 -10.20 -21.00
N PRO A 174 1.93 -10.60 -20.69
CA PRO A 174 2.87 -11.11 -21.69
C PRO A 174 2.48 -12.49 -22.26
N ASN A 175 1.55 -13.20 -21.61
CA ASN A 175 1.06 -14.52 -22.03
C ASN A 175 -0.32 -14.47 -22.71
N ALA A 176 -0.96 -13.30 -22.78
CA ALA A 176 -2.26 -13.17 -23.43
C ALA A 176 -2.15 -13.50 -24.93
N PRO A 177 -3.08 -14.29 -25.50
CA PRO A 177 -3.08 -14.56 -26.92
C PRO A 177 -3.21 -13.25 -27.70
N ALA A 178 -2.30 -13.01 -28.64
CA ALA A 178 -2.23 -11.77 -29.40
C ALA A 178 -3.59 -11.43 -30.02
N ALA A 179 -4.14 -10.26 -29.66
CA ALA A 179 -5.50 -9.88 -30.00
C ALA A 179 -5.73 -9.93 -31.52
N ALA A 180 -6.57 -10.86 -31.97
CA ALA A 180 -6.84 -11.09 -33.38
C ALA A 180 -7.56 -9.88 -33.99
N SER A 181 -6.81 -9.01 -34.66
CA SER A 181 -7.37 -7.84 -35.36
C SER A 181 -8.18 -8.31 -36.58
N THR A 182 -9.50 -8.47 -36.40
CA THR A 182 -10.41 -8.95 -37.45
C THR A 182 -10.71 -7.86 -38.48
N VAL A 183 -9.76 -7.64 -39.40
CA VAL A 183 -10.00 -6.91 -40.64
C VAL A 183 -10.64 -7.88 -41.66
N PRO A 184 -11.88 -7.65 -42.14
CA PRO A 184 -12.53 -8.55 -43.07
C PRO A 184 -12.17 -8.24 -44.55
N ILE A 185 -12.58 -9.16 -45.43
CA ILE A 185 -12.61 -9.08 -46.91
C ILE A 185 -11.30 -9.45 -47.66
N GLY A 186 -11.27 -10.70 -48.14
CA GLY A 186 -11.25 -10.96 -49.59
C GLY A 186 -9.90 -11.08 -50.32
N GLY A 187 -9.42 -12.30 -50.51
CA GLY A 187 -8.35 -12.65 -51.44
C GLY A 187 -8.17 -14.17 -51.57
N THR A 188 -7.95 -14.69 -52.78
CA THR A 188 -7.87 -16.14 -53.04
C THR A 188 -6.46 -16.72 -52.95
N ALA A 189 -6.40 -18.02 -52.62
CA ALA A 189 -5.23 -18.89 -52.63
C ALA A 189 -4.54 -18.97 -54.03
N PRO A 190 -3.28 -19.46 -54.15
CA PRO A 190 -2.92 -20.85 -53.81
C PRO A 190 -1.60 -21.07 -53.02
N ALA A 191 -1.41 -22.32 -52.58
CA ALA A 191 -0.38 -22.78 -51.65
C ALA A 191 0.93 -23.25 -52.31
N VAL A 192 1.98 -23.44 -51.49
CA VAL A 192 3.09 -24.37 -51.79
C VAL A 192 3.61 -25.08 -50.53
N THR A 193 3.49 -26.41 -50.50
CA THR A 193 4.37 -27.45 -49.88
C THR A 193 4.80 -27.37 -48.40
N ALA A 194 5.18 -28.54 -47.85
CA ALA A 194 5.55 -28.74 -46.44
C ALA A 194 6.71 -29.74 -46.27
N ALA A 195 7.28 -29.80 -45.05
CA ALA A 195 8.14 -30.88 -44.51
C ALA A 195 9.56 -31.02 -45.13
N PRO A 196 10.51 -31.77 -44.51
CA PRO A 196 10.41 -32.63 -43.33
C PRO A 196 11.42 -32.32 -42.19
N ALA A 197 11.57 -33.24 -41.23
CA ALA A 197 12.43 -33.14 -40.04
C ALA A 197 13.34 -34.38 -39.86
N ALA A 198 14.41 -34.21 -39.07
CA ALA A 198 15.22 -35.22 -38.36
C ALA A 198 16.04 -34.44 -37.30
N GLU A 199 16.18 -34.80 -36.02
CA GLU A 199 16.60 -36.08 -35.39
C GLU A 199 18.10 -36.36 -35.56
N THR A 200 18.93 -36.08 -34.55
CA THR A 200 19.57 -37.03 -33.58
C THR A 200 20.60 -36.23 -32.75
N ALA A 201 21.21 -36.65 -31.64
CA ALA A 201 20.92 -37.59 -30.54
C ALA A 201 22.04 -37.35 -29.46
N ALA A 202 21.92 -37.93 -28.26
CA ALA A 202 22.98 -37.83 -27.22
C ALA A 202 24.18 -38.77 -27.47
N PRO A 203 25.23 -38.71 -26.64
CA PRO A 203 25.32 -39.71 -25.59
C PRO A 203 25.74 -39.16 -24.20
N ALA A 204 25.74 -40.03 -23.19
CA ALA A 204 26.16 -39.73 -21.81
C ALA A 204 26.89 -40.93 -21.17
N ASP A 205 27.80 -40.64 -20.23
CA ASP A 205 28.36 -41.54 -19.19
C ASP A 205 29.18 -40.65 -18.22
N GLY A 206 29.43 -40.97 -16.94
CA GLY A 206 28.96 -42.08 -16.11
C GLY A 206 29.66 -42.06 -14.72
N THR A 207 29.15 -42.81 -13.73
CA THR A 207 29.63 -42.94 -12.31
C THR A 207 29.45 -41.69 -11.41
N ALA A 208 28.97 -41.69 -10.16
CA ALA A 208 28.84 -42.65 -9.02
C ALA A 208 30.14 -42.88 -8.21
N SER A 209 30.18 -42.84 -6.86
CA SER A 209 29.16 -42.73 -5.79
C SER A 209 29.83 -42.11 -4.50
N ALA A 210 29.32 -42.01 -3.26
CA ALA A 210 28.20 -42.64 -2.53
C ALA A 210 27.61 -41.75 -1.37
N GLU A 211 27.50 -42.28 -0.14
CA GLU A 211 26.72 -41.81 1.03
C GLU A 211 27.54 -41.12 2.14
N GLY A 212 26.87 -40.42 3.08
CA GLY A 212 27.58 -39.73 4.19
C GLY A 212 26.79 -39.10 5.36
N GLY A 213 25.62 -39.61 5.75
CA GLY A 213 25.01 -39.36 7.08
C GLY A 213 24.42 -37.97 7.39
N ALA A 214 23.09 -37.86 7.44
CA ALA A 214 22.39 -36.69 7.97
C ALA A 214 22.11 -36.83 9.49
N PRO A 215 22.38 -35.80 10.32
CA PRO A 215 21.89 -35.73 11.70
C PRO A 215 20.40 -35.33 11.74
N ALA A 216 19.71 -35.70 12.82
CA ALA A 216 18.26 -35.58 12.96
C ALA A 216 17.80 -34.22 13.53
N ALA A 217 16.54 -33.86 13.25
CA ALA A 217 15.91 -32.66 13.79
C ALA A 217 15.30 -32.86 15.20
N PRO A 218 15.60 -31.94 16.13
CA PRO A 218 14.65 -31.42 17.11
C PRO A 218 14.45 -29.90 16.90
N ALA A 219 13.38 -29.24 17.35
CA ALA A 219 12.16 -29.71 18.01
C ALA A 219 10.93 -28.97 17.43
N ALA A 220 9.71 -29.30 17.89
CA ALA A 220 8.49 -28.65 17.43
C ALA A 220 8.38 -27.21 17.96
N ASN A 221 8.67 -26.21 17.12
CA ASN A 221 8.52 -24.81 17.48
C ASN A 221 7.06 -24.36 17.37
N THR A 222 6.56 -23.62 18.37
CA THR A 222 5.12 -23.35 18.53
C THR A 222 4.77 -21.94 18.02
N THR A 223 4.71 -21.78 16.71
CA THR A 223 4.22 -20.56 16.04
C THR A 223 2.85 -20.17 16.58
N VAL A 224 2.73 -18.96 17.13
CA VAL A 224 1.46 -18.41 17.63
C VAL A 224 0.67 -17.76 16.49
N ASN A 225 1.38 -17.14 15.55
CA ASN A 225 0.83 -16.53 14.35
C ASN A 225 1.40 -17.21 13.11
N GLY A 226 0.51 -17.61 12.20
CA GLY A 226 0.89 -18.03 10.85
C GLY A 226 1.17 -19.52 10.63
N ARG A 227 1.23 -19.89 9.36
CA ARG A 227 1.52 -21.25 8.88
C ARG A 227 3.00 -21.39 8.58
N LEU A 228 3.70 -22.18 9.39
CA LEU A 228 5.06 -22.63 9.10
C LEU A 228 5.06 -23.63 7.93
N GLU A 229 5.92 -23.38 6.95
CA GLU A 229 6.18 -24.27 5.81
C GLU A 229 7.69 -24.41 5.59
N VAL A 230 8.16 -25.60 5.19
CA VAL A 230 9.54 -25.82 4.78
C VAL A 230 9.56 -26.23 3.31
N LYS A 231 10.36 -25.52 2.50
CA LYS A 231 10.50 -25.75 1.05
C LYS A 231 12.00 -25.76 0.72
N ASP A 232 12.47 -26.83 0.09
CA ASP A 232 13.87 -27.01 -0.32
C ASP A 232 14.90 -26.75 0.79
N GLY A 233 14.54 -27.09 2.04
CA GLY A 233 15.35 -26.88 3.24
C GLY A 233 15.25 -25.49 3.88
N ILE A 234 14.48 -24.57 3.29
CA ILE A 234 14.28 -23.20 3.77
C ILE A 234 12.96 -23.10 4.54
N THR A 235 12.96 -22.42 5.68
CA THR A 235 11.75 -22.19 6.48
C THR A 235 11.04 -20.90 6.09
N TYR A 236 9.72 -20.96 6.02
CA TYR A 236 8.83 -19.84 5.78
C TYR A 236 7.70 -19.82 6.82
N ILE A 237 7.22 -18.64 7.20
CA ILE A 237 5.98 -18.47 7.96
C ILE A 237 5.11 -17.46 7.19
N ASP A 238 3.91 -17.88 6.78
CA ASP A 238 3.00 -17.11 5.90
C ASP A 238 3.68 -16.56 4.63
N GLY A 239 4.68 -17.28 4.11
CA GLY A 239 5.46 -16.88 2.93
C GLY A 239 6.68 -16.02 3.24
N ILE A 240 6.86 -15.53 4.47
CA ILE A 240 8.07 -14.79 4.89
C ILE A 240 9.18 -15.79 5.19
N MET A 241 10.29 -15.68 4.47
CA MET A 241 11.49 -16.50 4.68
C MET A 241 12.13 -16.20 6.04
N ILE A 242 12.29 -17.22 6.87
CA ILE A 242 12.85 -17.11 8.22
C ILE A 242 14.29 -17.60 8.23
N VAL A 243 15.21 -16.72 8.64
CA VAL A 243 16.62 -17.03 8.87
C VAL A 243 17.04 -16.36 10.17
N ASN A 244 17.57 -17.15 11.10
CA ASN A 244 18.13 -16.70 12.37
C ASN A 244 19.02 -17.82 12.95
N LYS A 245 19.33 -17.83 14.25
CA LYS A 245 20.20 -18.86 14.85
C LYS A 245 19.57 -20.26 14.90
N THR A 246 18.24 -20.35 14.90
CA THR A 246 17.47 -21.61 14.86
C THR A 246 17.28 -22.09 13.42
N TYR A 247 16.94 -21.17 12.51
CA TYR A 247 16.57 -21.47 11.13
C TYR A 247 17.69 -21.07 10.16
N SER A 248 18.34 -22.07 9.55
CA SER A 248 19.40 -21.87 8.56
C SER A 248 18.91 -21.98 7.12
N LEU A 249 19.66 -21.37 6.20
CA LEU A 249 19.61 -21.62 4.78
C LEU A 249 20.56 -22.77 4.39
N PRO A 250 20.21 -23.57 3.36
CA PRO A 250 21.15 -24.50 2.73
C PRO A 250 22.40 -23.77 2.20
N ALA A 251 23.57 -24.43 2.27
CA ALA A 251 24.82 -23.92 1.70
C ALA A 251 24.81 -23.75 0.17
N SER A 252 23.79 -24.30 -0.49
CA SER A 252 23.51 -24.18 -1.93
C SER A 252 22.49 -23.09 -2.28
N TYR A 253 21.91 -22.39 -1.30
CA TYR A 253 21.03 -21.25 -1.58
C TYR A 253 21.88 -20.01 -1.89
N ASP A 254 21.88 -19.59 -3.15
CA ASP A 254 22.65 -18.47 -3.68
C ASP A 254 21.79 -17.64 -4.66
N PRO A 255 21.19 -16.52 -4.21
CA PRO A 255 20.47 -15.59 -5.07
C PRO A 255 21.39 -14.66 -5.89
N GLY A 256 22.70 -14.70 -5.67
CA GLY A 256 23.72 -13.88 -6.36
C GLY A 256 23.71 -12.37 -6.06
N ALA A 257 22.58 -11.81 -5.65
CA ALA A 257 22.37 -10.39 -5.38
C ALA A 257 21.25 -10.17 -4.33
N LEU A 258 20.90 -8.91 -4.07
CA LEU A 258 19.61 -8.61 -3.44
C LEU A 258 18.47 -9.15 -4.31
N THR A 259 17.36 -9.58 -3.70
CA THR A 259 16.17 -9.97 -4.46
C THR A 259 15.57 -8.75 -5.16
N PRO A 260 14.89 -8.91 -6.31
CA PRO A 260 14.32 -7.78 -7.05
C PRO A 260 13.35 -6.92 -6.22
N ASP A 261 12.59 -7.54 -5.32
CA ASP A 261 11.67 -6.82 -4.43
C ASP A 261 12.42 -6.00 -3.38
N ALA A 262 13.47 -6.55 -2.75
CA ALA A 262 14.27 -5.85 -1.75
C ALA A 262 15.10 -4.72 -2.36
N ASP A 263 15.73 -4.95 -3.53
CA ASP A 263 16.47 -3.91 -4.27
C ASP A 263 15.54 -2.77 -4.70
N GLN A 264 14.39 -3.08 -5.29
CA GLN A 264 13.43 -2.06 -5.71
C GLN A 264 12.83 -1.31 -4.51
N ALA A 265 12.50 -2.01 -3.42
CA ALA A 265 12.04 -1.40 -2.19
C ALA A 265 13.07 -0.42 -1.61
N PHE A 266 14.36 -0.83 -1.58
CA PHE A 266 15.45 0.05 -1.13
C PHE A 266 15.60 1.26 -2.07
N ALA A 267 15.49 1.07 -3.38
CA ALA A 267 15.50 2.16 -4.36
C ALA A 267 14.30 3.12 -4.23
N MET A 268 13.21 2.76 -3.53
CA MET A 268 12.14 3.68 -3.16
C MET A 268 12.44 4.38 -1.83
N LEU A 269 12.92 3.64 -0.83
CA LEU A 269 13.40 4.16 0.45
C LEU A 269 14.47 5.26 0.24
N GLN A 270 15.46 5.01 -0.62
CA GLN A 270 16.49 5.98 -1.01
C GLN A 270 15.92 7.26 -1.62
N LYS A 271 14.87 7.18 -2.44
CA LYS A 271 14.23 8.34 -3.07
C LYS A 271 13.48 9.17 -2.04
N ALA A 272 12.78 8.52 -1.11
CA ALA A 272 12.04 9.20 -0.05
C ALA A 272 12.98 9.91 0.93
N ALA A 273 13.98 9.22 1.47
CA ALA A 273 14.99 9.81 2.36
C ALA A 273 15.69 11.03 1.71
N LYS A 274 15.87 11.00 0.38
CA LYS A 274 16.44 12.12 -0.40
C LYS A 274 15.51 13.34 -0.52
N LEU A 275 14.20 13.20 -0.38
CA LEU A 275 13.29 14.35 -0.26
C LEU A 275 13.52 15.07 1.07
N ASP A 276 13.73 14.30 2.15
CA ASP A 276 14.07 14.81 3.49
C ASP A 276 15.56 15.23 3.62
N GLY A 277 16.29 15.33 2.50
CA GLY A 277 17.68 15.78 2.42
C GLY A 277 18.75 14.75 2.80
N LEU A 278 18.36 13.51 3.13
CA LEU A 278 19.25 12.45 3.58
C LEU A 278 19.79 11.61 2.41
N THR A 279 20.86 10.83 2.64
CA THR A 279 21.39 9.89 1.63
C THR A 279 21.58 8.51 2.23
N MET A 280 20.87 7.51 1.68
CA MET A 280 20.96 6.11 2.10
C MET A 280 21.75 5.29 1.07
N ASN A 281 22.79 4.60 1.49
CA ASN A 281 23.63 3.74 0.64
C ASN A 281 23.68 2.31 1.20
N CYS A 282 23.62 1.30 0.35
CA CYS A 282 23.87 -0.08 0.74
C CYS A 282 25.39 -0.32 0.88
N VAL A 283 25.85 -0.71 2.07
CA VAL A 283 27.26 -1.06 2.35
C VAL A 283 27.50 -2.56 2.30
N SER A 284 26.55 -3.37 2.77
CA SER A 284 26.56 -4.83 2.60
C SER A 284 25.14 -5.29 2.28
N GLY A 285 24.92 -5.77 1.06
CA GLY A 285 23.65 -6.39 0.66
C GLY A 285 23.74 -7.91 0.79
N TYR A 286 23.59 -8.61 -0.33
CA TYR A 286 23.80 -10.05 -0.40
C TYR A 286 25.23 -10.47 -0.01
N ARG A 287 25.34 -11.60 0.69
CA ARG A 287 26.60 -12.26 1.08
C ARG A 287 26.42 -13.78 1.02
N SER A 288 27.19 -14.47 0.18
CA SER A 288 27.06 -15.94 0.02
C SER A 288 27.47 -16.71 1.27
N TYR A 289 27.05 -17.97 1.34
CA TYR A 289 27.40 -18.89 2.44
C TYR A 289 28.92 -18.93 2.70
N GLN A 290 29.73 -19.03 1.65
CA GLN A 290 31.19 -19.14 1.73
C GLN A 290 31.85 -17.81 2.13
N ALA A 291 31.26 -16.68 1.74
CA ALA A 291 31.70 -15.36 2.20
C ALA A 291 31.34 -15.15 3.69
N GLN A 292 30.17 -15.60 4.14
CA GLN A 292 29.78 -15.58 5.55
C GLN A 292 30.64 -16.53 6.39
N ASP A 293 30.97 -17.73 5.90
CA ASP A 293 31.86 -18.68 6.57
C ASP A 293 33.24 -18.05 6.82
N THR A 294 33.84 -17.49 5.76
CA THR A 294 35.13 -16.80 5.84
C THR A 294 35.08 -15.63 6.83
N LEU A 295 34.02 -14.81 6.78
CA LEU A 295 33.82 -13.67 7.68
C LEU A 295 33.67 -14.11 9.15
N TYR A 296 32.86 -15.14 9.40
CA TYR A 296 32.62 -15.68 10.75
C TYR A 296 33.90 -16.27 11.33
N HIS A 297 34.63 -17.12 10.60
CA HIS A 297 35.88 -17.69 11.07
C HIS A 297 36.96 -16.62 11.37
N ASN A 298 37.01 -15.53 10.60
CA ASN A 298 37.88 -14.39 10.91
C ASN A 298 37.51 -13.69 12.24
N TYR A 299 36.23 -13.55 12.56
CA TYR A 299 35.81 -13.02 13.87
C TYR A 299 36.04 -14.01 15.02
N VAL A 300 35.80 -15.31 14.82
CA VAL A 300 36.11 -16.35 15.81
C VAL A 300 37.61 -16.34 16.14
N ALA A 301 38.48 -16.19 15.15
CA ALA A 301 39.94 -16.11 15.33
C ALA A 301 40.42 -14.81 16.01
N ARG A 302 39.67 -13.70 15.87
CA ARG A 302 40.03 -12.39 16.44
C ARG A 302 39.48 -12.19 17.86
N ASP A 303 38.22 -12.54 18.08
CA ASP A 303 37.42 -12.14 19.26
C ASP A 303 36.93 -13.35 20.07
N GLY A 304 37.03 -14.57 19.53
CA GLY A 304 36.50 -15.80 20.12
C GLY A 304 35.03 -16.05 19.77
N GLN A 305 34.64 -17.33 19.73
CA GLN A 305 33.32 -17.75 19.24
C GLN A 305 32.15 -17.12 20.01
N ALA A 306 32.20 -17.08 21.34
CA ALA A 306 31.14 -16.50 22.16
C ALA A 306 30.97 -14.98 21.98
N ALA A 307 31.99 -14.28 21.48
CA ALA A 307 31.86 -12.88 21.07
C ALA A 307 31.29 -12.78 19.65
N ALA A 308 31.87 -13.53 18.70
CA ALA A 308 31.45 -13.57 17.30
C ALA A 308 29.95 -13.91 17.16
N ASP A 309 29.45 -14.90 17.91
CA ASP A 309 28.03 -15.31 17.94
C ASP A 309 27.06 -14.21 18.45
N ARG A 310 27.52 -13.02 18.87
CA ARG A 310 26.67 -11.88 19.29
C ARG A 310 26.55 -10.75 18.26
N PHE A 311 27.44 -10.68 17.28
CA PHE A 311 27.49 -9.62 16.26
C PHE A 311 27.73 -10.17 14.84
N SER A 312 27.82 -11.49 14.68
CA SER A 312 27.91 -12.17 13.40
C SER A 312 27.20 -13.52 13.48
N ALA A 313 26.79 -14.03 12.33
CA ALA A 313 26.10 -15.31 12.21
C ALA A 313 27.06 -16.39 11.74
N ARG A 314 26.85 -17.62 12.21
CA ARG A 314 27.39 -18.84 11.58
C ARG A 314 26.90 -18.90 10.12
N PRO A 315 27.66 -19.49 9.18
CA PRO A 315 27.21 -19.61 7.79
C PRO A 315 25.87 -20.37 7.71
N GLY A 316 25.00 -19.99 6.77
CA GLY A 316 23.61 -20.43 6.71
C GLY A 316 22.65 -19.65 7.64
N HIS A 317 23.12 -19.06 8.73
CA HIS A 317 22.29 -18.32 9.71
C HIS A 317 22.31 -16.79 9.52
N SER A 318 22.95 -16.31 8.45
CA SER A 318 23.06 -14.88 8.14
C SER A 318 21.95 -14.44 7.20
N GLU A 319 21.15 -13.46 7.59
CA GLU A 319 20.11 -12.92 6.70
C GLU A 319 20.69 -12.36 5.40
N HIS A 320 21.95 -11.95 5.35
CA HIS A 320 22.58 -11.48 4.09
C HIS A 320 22.59 -12.55 2.99
N GLN A 321 22.55 -13.84 3.34
CA GLN A 321 22.45 -14.91 2.35
C GLN A 321 21.06 -14.98 1.69
N THR A 322 20.02 -14.42 2.32
CA THR A 322 18.65 -14.36 1.74
C THR A 322 18.53 -13.42 0.54
N GLY A 323 19.43 -12.43 0.42
CA GLY A 323 19.24 -11.29 -0.49
C GLY A 323 18.10 -10.34 -0.08
N LEU A 324 17.48 -10.53 1.09
CA LEU A 324 16.35 -9.72 1.60
C LEU A 324 16.78 -8.68 2.65
N CYS A 325 18.03 -8.62 3.10
CA CYS A 325 18.50 -7.61 4.03
C CYS A 325 19.73 -6.85 3.52
N LEU A 326 19.98 -5.67 4.10
CA LEU A 326 21.16 -4.86 3.82
C LEU A 326 21.56 -3.95 4.98
N ASP A 327 22.86 -3.64 5.06
CA ASP A 327 23.44 -2.67 5.97
C ASP A 327 23.46 -1.27 5.33
N VAL A 328 22.80 -0.29 5.92
CA VAL A 328 22.75 1.10 5.43
C VAL A 328 23.89 1.95 5.98
N ASN A 329 24.58 2.68 5.10
CA ASN A 329 25.60 3.73 5.33
C ASN A 329 26.85 3.38 6.15
N TYR A 330 26.71 2.76 7.32
CA TYR A 330 27.83 2.33 8.16
C TYR A 330 27.42 1.19 9.11
N ALA A 331 27.98 0.00 8.90
CA ALA A 331 27.74 -1.18 9.72
C ALA A 331 28.54 -1.11 11.05
N GLY A 332 28.10 -0.23 11.96
CA GLY A 332 28.73 -0.07 13.27
C GLY A 332 28.14 1.05 14.12
N ASP A 333 28.39 0.97 15.42
CA ASP A 333 27.67 1.69 16.49
C ASP A 333 27.67 3.23 16.35
N ALA A 334 28.58 3.80 15.57
CA ALA A 334 28.60 5.24 15.24
C ALA A 334 27.40 5.68 14.36
N PHE A 335 26.68 4.75 13.73
CA PHE A 335 25.49 5.05 12.94
C PHE A 335 24.24 5.32 13.81
N HIS A 336 24.17 4.76 15.03
CA HIS A 336 22.97 4.77 15.89
C HIS A 336 22.32 6.15 16.07
N ASP A 337 23.12 7.20 16.26
CA ASP A 337 22.62 8.54 16.57
C ASP A 337 22.46 9.45 15.33
N THR A 338 22.71 8.95 14.13
CA THR A 338 22.61 9.72 12.89
C THR A 338 21.16 10.10 12.54
N PRO A 339 20.93 11.19 11.77
CA PRO A 339 19.63 11.48 11.17
C PRO A 339 19.10 10.30 10.32
N GLU A 340 19.99 9.64 9.58
CA GLU A 340 19.66 8.49 8.74
C GLU A 340 19.15 7.27 9.53
N ALA A 341 19.80 6.90 10.64
CA ALA A 341 19.33 5.80 11.48
C ALA A 341 17.93 6.07 12.06
N LYS A 342 17.69 7.30 12.54
CA LYS A 342 16.38 7.73 13.07
C LYS A 342 15.31 7.74 12.00
N TRP A 343 15.64 8.21 10.80
CA TRP A 343 14.74 8.16 9.65
C TRP A 343 14.39 6.71 9.28
N LEU A 344 15.36 5.77 9.33
CA LEU A 344 15.10 4.34 9.09
C LEU A 344 14.16 3.75 10.15
N GLU A 345 14.38 4.04 11.44
CA GLU A 345 13.47 3.62 12.52
C GLU A 345 12.03 4.11 12.29
N GLU A 346 11.85 5.37 11.89
CA GLU A 346 10.53 5.99 11.68
C GLU A 346 9.84 5.61 10.34
N ASN A 347 10.61 5.26 9.30
CA ASN A 347 10.08 5.20 7.92
C ASN A 347 10.35 3.89 7.15
N SER A 348 11.29 3.03 7.56
CA SER A 348 11.68 1.84 6.77
C SER A 348 10.51 0.88 6.48
N TRP A 349 9.57 0.74 7.41
CA TRP A 349 8.38 -0.10 7.28
C TRP A 349 7.45 0.28 6.13
N LYS A 350 7.41 1.57 5.75
CA LYS A 350 6.64 2.08 4.59
C LYS A 350 7.15 1.51 3.26
N TYR A 351 8.38 1.01 3.26
CA TYR A 351 9.04 0.37 2.12
C TYR A 351 9.18 -1.15 2.31
N GLY A 352 8.49 -1.74 3.30
CA GLY A 352 8.54 -3.18 3.54
C GLY A 352 9.77 -3.68 4.31
N PHE A 353 10.55 -2.78 4.91
CA PHE A 353 11.71 -3.12 5.75
C PHE A 353 11.42 -2.98 7.24
N ILE A 354 12.03 -3.82 8.06
CA ILE A 354 12.11 -3.63 9.52
C ILE A 354 13.57 -3.39 9.95
N ILE A 355 13.78 -2.66 11.04
CA ILE A 355 15.04 -2.73 11.78
C ILE A 355 15.11 -4.13 12.39
N ARG A 356 16.01 -4.98 11.89
CA ARG A 356 15.94 -6.43 12.16
C ARG A 356 16.33 -6.80 13.59
N TYR A 357 17.30 -6.05 14.13
CA TYR A 357 17.86 -6.23 15.46
C TYR A 357 17.67 -4.92 16.24
N PRO A 358 16.44 -4.65 16.72
CA PRO A 358 16.12 -3.42 17.44
C PRO A 358 16.64 -3.48 18.89
N LYS A 359 16.83 -2.30 19.47
CA LYS A 359 17.42 -2.09 20.79
C LYS A 359 16.58 -2.69 21.92
N GLY A 360 17.20 -3.47 22.81
CA GLY A 360 16.52 -4.13 23.93
C GLY A 360 15.83 -5.45 23.57
N LYS A 361 16.14 -6.04 22.41
CA LYS A 361 15.64 -7.35 21.96
C LYS A 361 16.78 -8.37 21.75
N GLU A 362 18.00 -8.05 22.19
CA GLU A 362 19.21 -8.85 22.01
C GLU A 362 19.09 -10.28 22.56
N ASP A 363 18.41 -10.46 23.70
CA ASP A 363 18.18 -11.77 24.32
C ASP A 363 17.15 -12.64 23.56
N ILE A 364 16.44 -12.07 22.57
CA ILE A 364 15.41 -12.74 21.78
C ILE A 364 15.90 -13.00 20.34
N THR A 365 16.45 -11.98 19.67
CA THR A 365 17.05 -12.13 18.33
C THR A 365 18.37 -12.88 18.37
N GLY A 366 19.09 -12.78 19.50
CA GLY A 366 20.45 -13.26 19.71
C GLY A 366 21.55 -12.31 19.19
N PHE A 367 21.20 -11.23 18.50
CA PHE A 367 22.15 -10.27 17.93
C PHE A 367 22.07 -8.93 18.67
N LYS A 368 23.19 -8.19 18.74
CA LYS A 368 23.21 -6.82 19.30
C LYS A 368 22.24 -5.89 18.54
N TYR A 369 21.90 -4.73 19.12
CA TYR A 369 21.28 -3.63 18.37
C TYR A 369 22.13 -3.24 17.14
N GLU A 370 21.48 -3.17 15.97
CA GLU A 370 22.11 -2.81 14.69
C GLU A 370 21.20 -1.87 13.87
N SER A 371 21.30 -0.56 14.10
CA SER A 371 20.43 0.44 13.43
C SER A 371 20.64 0.57 11.92
N TRP A 372 21.70 -0.03 11.38
CA TRP A 372 22.00 -0.11 9.95
C TRP A 372 21.30 -1.30 9.27
N HIS A 373 20.96 -2.36 10.00
CA HIS A 373 20.59 -3.64 9.42
C HIS A 373 19.08 -3.72 9.19
N ILE A 374 18.67 -3.48 7.94
CA ILE A 374 17.26 -3.48 7.55
C ILE A 374 16.91 -4.76 6.79
N ARG A 375 15.81 -5.41 7.18
CA ARG A 375 15.33 -6.68 6.60
C ARG A 375 13.99 -6.48 5.91
N TYR A 376 13.91 -6.84 4.62
CA TYR A 376 12.69 -6.82 3.83
C TYR A 376 11.79 -8.02 4.15
N VAL A 377 10.53 -7.71 4.48
CA VAL A 377 9.45 -8.66 4.79
C VAL A 377 8.16 -8.33 4.01
N GLY A 378 8.20 -7.37 3.08
CA GLY A 378 7.01 -6.83 2.42
C GLY A 378 6.27 -5.79 3.27
N THR A 379 5.50 -4.92 2.62
CA THR A 379 4.87 -3.75 3.27
C THR A 379 3.85 -4.13 4.35
N ASP A 380 3.03 -5.13 4.07
CA ASP A 380 1.99 -5.59 4.99
C ASP A 380 2.59 -6.11 6.32
N TYR A 381 3.58 -7.00 6.26
CA TYR A 381 4.25 -7.51 7.47
C TYR A 381 5.16 -6.49 8.13
N ALA A 382 5.87 -5.65 7.37
CA ALA A 382 6.71 -4.61 7.98
C ALA A 382 5.87 -3.61 8.79
N LYS A 383 4.68 -3.26 8.28
CA LYS A 383 3.70 -2.46 9.02
C LYS A 383 3.19 -3.19 10.26
N LEU A 384 2.76 -4.46 10.14
CA LEU A 384 2.22 -5.21 11.27
C LEU A 384 3.26 -5.42 12.39
N ILE A 385 4.52 -5.67 12.03
CA ILE A 385 5.64 -5.79 12.98
C ILE A 385 5.92 -4.42 13.63
N HIS A 386 6.07 -3.35 12.84
CA HIS A 386 6.25 -1.98 13.34
C HIS A 386 5.14 -1.56 14.33
N ASP A 387 3.88 -1.68 13.93
CA ASP A 387 2.73 -1.28 14.74
C ASP A 387 2.59 -2.09 16.04
N SER A 388 3.17 -3.31 16.09
CA SER A 388 3.18 -4.16 17.28
C SER A 388 4.32 -3.86 18.27
N GLY A 389 5.38 -3.17 17.84
CA GLY A 389 6.59 -2.94 18.66
C GLY A 389 7.42 -4.21 18.96
N LEU A 390 7.19 -5.29 18.21
CA LEU A 390 7.84 -6.59 18.36
C LEU A 390 9.03 -6.75 17.39
N CYS A 391 9.99 -7.60 17.73
CA CYS A 391 10.94 -8.12 16.74
C CYS A 391 10.32 -9.29 15.93
N LEU A 392 11.00 -9.71 14.86
CA LEU A 392 10.53 -10.79 13.97
C LEU A 392 10.23 -12.09 14.73
N GLU A 393 11.11 -12.45 15.67
CA GLU A 393 10.98 -13.61 16.56
C GLU A 393 9.71 -13.55 17.44
N GLU A 394 9.46 -12.42 18.09
CA GLU A 394 8.26 -12.22 18.94
C GLU A 394 6.97 -12.21 18.12
N TYR A 395 6.97 -11.59 16.94
CA TYR A 395 5.78 -11.43 16.10
C TYR A 395 5.22 -12.77 15.60
N PHE A 396 6.10 -13.68 15.16
CA PHE A 396 5.70 -15.03 14.75
C PHE A 396 5.66 -16.04 15.92
N GLY A 397 6.33 -15.75 17.03
CA GLY A 397 6.44 -16.65 18.18
C GLY A 397 7.45 -17.78 17.93
N ILE A 398 8.68 -17.41 17.59
CA ILE A 398 9.77 -18.34 17.24
C ILE A 398 11.08 -18.02 17.96
N ASP A 399 11.89 -19.06 18.18
CA ASP A 399 13.21 -18.95 18.81
C ASP A 399 14.31 -18.48 17.84
N SER A 400 15.36 -17.85 18.39
CA SER A 400 16.66 -17.63 17.72
C SER A 400 17.81 -18.17 18.58
N LYS A 401 18.02 -19.49 18.56
CA LYS A 401 19.07 -20.19 19.31
C LYS A 401 19.77 -21.20 18.41
N TYR A 402 21.10 -21.25 18.46
CA TYR A 402 21.83 -22.35 17.84
C TYR A 402 21.58 -23.65 18.62
N ALA A 403 21.66 -24.79 17.93
CA ALA A 403 21.79 -26.08 18.61
C ALA A 403 23.11 -26.15 19.40
N GLU A 404 23.08 -26.90 20.51
CA GLU A 404 24.25 -27.24 21.35
C GLU A 404 25.02 -28.44 20.79
#